data_AF-A0A2M9R2Z5-F1
#
_entry.id   AF-A0A2M9R2Z5-F1
#
_cell.length_a   1.000
_cell.length_b   1.000
_cell.length_c   1.000
_cell.angle_alpha   90.00
_cell.angle_beta   90.00
_cell.angle_gamma   90.00
#
_symmetry.space_group_name_H-M   'P 1'
#
loop_
_entity.id
_entity.type
_entity.pdbx_description
1 polymer ?
#
loop_
_entity_poly.entity_id
_entity_poly.type
_entity_poly.pdbx_seq_one_letter_code
_entity_poly.pdbx_strand_id
1 'polypeptide(L)'
;MEKQQWYYSDFNRQLHYMQFCEEPEFCKALAYLLTFKKHENLKVTPHTFSIEISNENIHIFIIHTVFFQQKEYEKVKEFKNVHFVSFGKELAEMNEFSEMKNEIKYISKTMLMATVTTLTENELVNAMARFVETDNI
;
A
#
# COMPACT_ATOMS: atom_id res chain seq x y z
N MET A 1 28.33 -7.93 10.75
CA MET A 1 27.92 -7.90 9.33
C MET A 1 26.49 -8.45 9.19
N GLU A 2 25.56 -8.02 10.06
CA GLU A 2 24.21 -8.65 10.21
C GLU A 2 23.04 -7.69 9.91
N LYS A 3 23.29 -6.38 9.75
CA LYS A 3 22.21 -5.38 9.56
C LYS A 3 21.68 -5.24 8.13
N GLN A 4 22.31 -5.86 7.14
CA GLN A 4 21.92 -5.69 5.72
C GLN A 4 20.85 -6.68 5.25
N GLN A 5 20.61 -7.77 5.98
CA GLN A 5 19.70 -8.83 5.52
C GLN A 5 18.21 -8.46 5.64
N TRP A 6 17.85 -7.49 6.48
CA TRP A 6 16.46 -7.04 6.67
C TRP A 6 15.90 -6.22 5.49
N TYR A 7 16.76 -5.65 4.65
CA TYR A 7 16.35 -4.81 3.52
C TYR A 7 15.88 -5.61 2.29
N TYR A 8 16.18 -6.91 2.27
CA TYR A 8 16.04 -7.75 1.09
C TYR A 8 15.07 -8.90 1.37
N SER A 9 13.83 -8.70 0.91
CA SER A 9 12.77 -9.70 0.77
C SER A 9 12.45 -10.51 2.03
N ASP A 10 11.71 -9.91 2.95
CA ASP A 10 10.87 -10.73 3.84
C ASP A 10 9.58 -11.08 3.08
N PHE A 11 9.57 -12.26 2.46
CA PHE A 11 8.41 -12.83 1.78
C PHE A 11 7.16 -12.86 2.68
N ASN A 12 7.34 -13.01 4.00
CA ASN A 12 6.23 -12.94 4.95
C ASN A 12 5.59 -11.56 5.00
N ARG A 13 6.38 -10.50 4.77
CA ARG A 13 5.87 -9.12 4.72
C ARG A 13 5.02 -8.88 3.47
N GLN A 14 5.38 -9.47 2.33
CA GLN A 14 4.54 -9.46 1.12
C GLN A 14 3.23 -10.22 1.35
N LEU A 15 3.29 -11.40 1.96
CA LEU A 15 2.10 -12.20 2.32
C LEU A 15 1.13 -11.42 3.21
N HIS A 16 1.64 -10.73 4.24
CA HIS A 16 0.80 -9.89 5.10
C HIS A 16 0.17 -8.72 4.34
N TYR A 17 0.89 -8.08 3.42
CA TYR A 17 0.29 -7.01 2.61
C TYR A 17 -0.75 -7.54 1.61
N MET A 18 -0.53 -8.71 1.02
CA MET A 18 -1.49 -9.34 0.12
C MET A 18 -2.83 -9.62 0.81
N GLN A 19 -2.81 -10.12 2.05
CA GLN A 19 -4.04 -10.35 2.82
C GLN A 19 -4.89 -9.09 2.97
N PHE A 20 -4.28 -7.92 3.17
CA PHE A 20 -5.03 -6.66 3.23
C PHE A 20 -5.44 -6.15 1.85
N CYS A 21 -4.63 -6.37 0.82
CA CYS A 21 -4.95 -5.94 -0.53
C CYS A 21 -6.09 -6.77 -1.14
N GLU A 22 -6.42 -7.95 -0.59
CA GLU A 22 -7.61 -8.71 -1.00
C GLU A 22 -8.92 -8.06 -0.54
N GLU A 23 -8.87 -7.17 0.47
CA GLU A 23 -10.04 -6.47 0.99
C GLU A 23 -10.38 -5.22 0.16
N PRO A 24 -11.54 -5.16 -0.52
CA PRO A 24 -11.90 -4.03 -1.40
C PRO A 24 -11.89 -2.67 -0.69
N GLU A 25 -12.34 -2.63 0.57
CA GLU A 25 -12.36 -1.44 1.41
C GLU A 25 -10.96 -0.85 1.59
N PHE A 26 -9.94 -1.70 1.74
CA PHE A 26 -8.56 -1.29 1.85
C PHE A 26 -8.07 -0.64 0.55
N CYS A 27 -8.29 -1.30 -0.58
CA CYS A 27 -7.89 -0.79 -1.90
C CYS A 27 -8.55 0.54 -2.22
N LYS A 28 -9.86 0.67 -1.94
CA LYS A 28 -10.62 1.91 -2.16
C LYS A 28 -10.11 3.05 -1.27
N ALA A 29 -9.85 2.78 0.01
CA ALA A 29 -9.31 3.77 0.92
C ALA A 29 -7.90 4.25 0.50
N LEU A 30 -7.04 3.33 0.07
CA LEU A 30 -5.71 3.70 -0.41
C LEU A 30 -5.78 4.55 -1.69
N ALA A 31 -6.61 4.16 -2.66
CA ALA A 31 -6.83 4.96 -3.86
C ALA A 31 -7.36 6.36 -3.52
N TYR A 32 -8.34 6.44 -2.61
CA TYR A 32 -8.88 7.72 -2.16
C TYR A 32 -7.82 8.61 -1.47
N LEU A 33 -6.94 8.05 -0.64
CA LEU A 33 -5.86 8.82 -0.02
C LEU A 33 -4.91 9.44 -1.04
N LEU A 34 -4.70 8.77 -2.18
CA LEU A 34 -3.75 9.21 -3.20
C LEU A 34 -4.35 10.22 -4.17
N THR A 35 -5.66 10.15 -4.43
CA THR A 35 -6.32 10.95 -5.49
C THR A 35 -7.44 11.85 -5.00
N PHE A 36 -7.92 11.67 -3.76
CA PHE A 36 -9.16 12.24 -3.23
C PHE A 36 -10.39 11.94 -4.11
N LYS A 37 -10.38 10.82 -4.83
CA LYS A 37 -11.47 10.34 -5.69
C LYS A 37 -11.85 8.91 -5.33
N LYS A 38 -13.13 8.58 -5.48
CA LYS A 38 -13.59 7.19 -5.36
C LYS A 38 -13.20 6.42 -6.62
N HIS A 39 -12.60 5.25 -6.44
CA HIS A 39 -12.25 4.33 -7.51
C HIS A 39 -12.96 2.99 -7.27
N GLU A 40 -13.55 2.43 -8.33
CA GLU A 40 -14.27 1.16 -8.32
C GLU A 40 -13.58 0.14 -9.22
N ASN A 41 -13.94 -1.14 -9.08
CA ASN A 41 -13.40 -2.24 -9.89
C ASN A 41 -11.86 -2.34 -9.85
N LEU A 42 -11.26 -2.05 -8.68
CA LEU A 42 -9.83 -2.17 -8.47
C LEU A 42 -9.45 -3.65 -8.47
N LYS A 43 -8.46 -4.00 -9.29
CA LYS A 43 -7.86 -5.33 -9.35
C LYS A 43 -6.53 -5.31 -8.63
N VAL A 44 -6.25 -6.38 -7.89
CA VAL A 44 -4.98 -6.59 -7.20
C VAL A 44 -4.16 -7.59 -7.98
N THR A 45 -2.94 -7.21 -8.35
CA THR A 45 -2.00 -8.05 -9.09
C THR A 45 -0.67 -8.09 -8.34
N PRO A 46 -0.27 -9.25 -7.78
CA PRO A 46 1.03 -9.38 -7.15
C PRO A 46 2.13 -9.43 -8.21
N HIS A 47 3.20 -8.66 -7.99
CA HIS A 47 4.44 -8.70 -8.75
C HIS A 47 5.58 -9.24 -7.88
N THR A 48 6.80 -9.33 -8.42
CA THR A 48 7.93 -9.87 -7.66
C THR A 48 8.38 -8.89 -6.57
N PHE A 49 8.37 -7.59 -6.86
CA PHE A 49 8.88 -6.53 -5.97
C PHE A 49 7.85 -5.47 -5.59
N SER A 50 6.60 -5.68 -5.99
CA SER A 50 5.48 -4.81 -5.64
C SER A 50 4.15 -5.56 -5.64
N ILE A 51 3.11 -4.90 -5.14
CA ILE A 51 1.71 -5.28 -5.37
C ILE A 51 1.07 -4.13 -6.15
N GLU A 52 0.45 -4.42 -7.28
CA GLU A 52 -0.30 -3.44 -8.05
C GLU A 52 -1.78 -3.48 -7.69
N ILE A 53 -2.36 -2.32 -7.42
CA ILE A 53 -3.79 -2.09 -7.31
C ILE A 53 -4.18 -1.15 -8.44
N SER A 54 -4.97 -1.62 -9.41
CA SER A 54 -5.27 -0.83 -10.61
C SER A 54 -6.66 -1.04 -11.18
N ASN A 55 -7.08 -0.04 -11.96
CA ASN A 55 -8.18 -0.13 -12.92
C ASN A 55 -7.82 0.71 -14.15
N GLU A 56 -8.76 0.94 -15.07
CA GLU A 56 -8.52 1.73 -16.29
C GLU A 56 -8.07 3.20 -16.04
N ASN A 57 -8.27 3.71 -14.82
CA ASN A 57 -8.05 5.11 -14.46
C ASN A 57 -6.88 5.35 -13.49
N ILE A 58 -6.34 4.32 -12.85
CA ILE A 58 -5.30 4.46 -11.81
C ILE A 58 -4.43 3.22 -11.70
N HIS A 59 -3.13 3.42 -11.47
CA HIS A 59 -2.20 2.37 -11.08
C HIS A 59 -1.51 2.74 -9.76
N ILE A 60 -1.61 1.88 -8.76
CA ILE A 60 -0.95 2.05 -7.46
C ILE A 60 -0.01 0.88 -7.25
N PHE A 61 1.29 1.15 -7.12
CA PHE A 61 2.30 0.15 -6.79
C PHE A 61 2.70 0.28 -5.34
N ILE A 62 2.41 -0.75 -4.54
CA ILE A 62 2.88 -0.88 -3.16
C ILE A 62 4.26 -1.52 -3.20
N ILE A 63 5.29 -0.72 -2.92
CA ILE A 63 6.69 -1.09 -2.97
C ILE A 63 7.17 -1.54 -1.59
N HIS A 64 7.81 -2.70 -1.55
CA HIS A 64 8.32 -3.31 -0.32
C HIS A 64 9.84 -3.58 -0.36
N THR A 65 10.54 -3.19 -1.44
CA THR A 65 12.01 -3.29 -1.54
C THR A 65 12.58 -2.34 -2.59
N VAL A 66 13.85 -1.97 -2.43
CA VAL A 66 14.60 -1.10 -3.36
C VAL A 66 14.82 -1.70 -4.75
N PHE A 67 14.73 -3.03 -4.87
CA PHE A 67 14.86 -3.71 -6.17
C PHE A 67 13.75 -3.36 -7.17
N PHE A 68 12.64 -2.78 -6.69
CA PHE A 68 11.57 -2.29 -7.56
C PHE A 68 12.09 -1.33 -8.64
N GLN A 69 12.94 -0.36 -8.28
CA GLN A 69 13.48 0.60 -9.26
C GLN A 69 14.26 -0.09 -10.37
N GLN A 70 15.05 -1.11 -10.01
CA GLN A 70 15.92 -1.80 -10.95
C GLN A 70 15.19 -2.78 -11.88
N LYS A 71 14.02 -3.27 -11.48
CA LYS A 71 13.37 -4.44 -12.12
C LYS A 71 11.98 -4.17 -12.68
N GLU A 72 11.23 -3.26 -12.07
CA GLU A 72 9.82 -3.03 -12.40
C GLU A 72 9.55 -1.58 -12.83
N TYR A 73 10.21 -0.60 -12.20
CA TYR A 73 9.95 0.83 -12.40
C TYR A 73 9.99 1.29 -13.86
N GLU A 74 11.03 0.93 -14.62
CA GLU A 74 11.17 1.33 -16.04
C GLU A 74 9.96 0.97 -16.90
N LYS A 75 9.24 -0.12 -16.57
CA LYS A 75 8.07 -0.57 -17.34
C LYS A 75 6.80 0.19 -16.98
N VAL A 76 6.75 0.77 -15.78
CA VAL A 76 5.51 1.31 -15.19
C VAL A 76 5.56 2.83 -14.98
N LYS A 77 6.74 3.46 -15.06
CA LYS A 77 6.91 4.91 -14.88
C LYS A 77 6.15 5.75 -15.92
N GLU A 78 5.91 5.19 -17.10
CA GLU A 78 5.16 5.84 -18.19
C GLU A 78 3.64 5.63 -18.09
N PHE A 79 3.16 4.89 -17.08
CA PHE A 79 1.73 4.67 -16.90
C PHE A 79 1.03 5.98 -16.54
N LYS A 80 -0.17 6.18 -17.07
CA LYS A 80 -1.00 7.34 -16.72
C LYS A 80 -1.57 7.16 -15.32
N ASN A 81 -1.55 8.24 -14.53
CA ASN A 81 -2.05 8.27 -13.16
C ASN A 81 -1.46 7.14 -12.29
N VAL A 82 -0.13 7.08 -12.27
CA VAL A 82 0.65 6.12 -11.49
C VAL A 82 1.01 6.70 -10.12
N HIS A 83 0.96 5.85 -9.09
CA HIS A 83 1.37 6.17 -7.74
C HIS A 83 2.25 5.08 -7.17
N PHE A 84 3.37 5.49 -6.58
CA PHE A 84 4.28 4.62 -5.88
C PHE A 84 4.11 4.84 -4.38
N VAL A 85 3.85 3.76 -3.64
CA VAL A 85 3.53 3.83 -2.21
C VAL A 85 4.43 2.88 -1.43
N SER A 86 4.82 3.30 -0.23
CA SER A 86 5.37 2.37 0.77
C SER A 86 4.69 2.54 2.12
N PHE A 87 4.51 1.42 2.82
CA PHE A 87 4.09 1.41 4.23
C PHE A 87 5.29 1.46 5.20
N GLY A 88 6.52 1.44 4.69
CA GLY A 88 7.74 1.66 5.47
C GLY A 88 8.31 3.04 5.17
N LYS A 89 8.33 3.93 6.17
CA LYS A 89 8.90 5.28 6.01
C LYS A 89 10.36 5.22 5.57
N GLU A 90 11.15 4.37 6.25
CA GLU A 90 12.57 4.18 5.94
C GLU A 90 12.78 3.76 4.49
N LEU A 91 11.95 2.84 3.98
CA LEU A 91 12.02 2.38 2.59
C LEU A 91 11.76 3.53 1.61
N ALA A 92 10.70 4.31 1.83
CA ALA A 92 10.37 5.45 0.97
C ALA A 92 11.48 6.51 0.90
N GLU A 93 12.36 6.57 1.90
CA GLU A 93 13.45 7.55 2.03
C GLU A 93 14.83 6.98 1.64
N MET A 94 14.92 5.73 1.17
CA MET A 94 16.20 5.07 0.83
C MET A 94 16.88 5.74 -0.37
N ASN A 95 18.21 5.90 -0.28
CA ASN A 95 19.02 6.52 -1.34
C ASN A 95 19.15 5.64 -2.59
N GLU A 96 18.91 4.34 -2.44
CA GLU A 96 18.87 3.35 -3.51
C GLU A 96 17.76 3.65 -4.53
N PHE A 97 16.71 4.39 -4.14
CA PHE A 97 15.72 4.94 -5.06
C PHE A 97 16.25 6.20 -5.76
N SER A 98 17.37 6.09 -6.47
CA SER A 98 18.05 7.23 -7.11
C SER A 98 17.20 7.95 -8.16
N GLU A 99 16.33 7.24 -8.87
CA GLU A 99 15.53 7.78 -9.99
C GLU A 99 14.13 8.18 -9.56
N MET A 100 13.64 7.67 -8.42
CA MET A 100 12.27 7.89 -7.94
C MET A 100 12.22 8.41 -6.49
N LYS A 101 13.31 9.02 -6.01
CA LYS A 101 13.54 9.40 -4.60
C LYS A 101 12.40 10.20 -3.96
N ASN A 102 11.70 11.01 -4.75
CA ASN A 102 10.61 11.86 -4.27
C ASN A 102 9.22 11.43 -4.79
N GLU A 103 9.14 10.27 -5.44
CA GLU A 103 7.89 9.77 -6.04
C GLU A 103 7.18 8.77 -5.12
N ILE A 104 7.94 8.11 -4.23
CA ILE A 104 7.39 7.13 -3.30
C ILE A 104 6.73 7.85 -2.12
N LYS A 105 5.41 7.70 -2.01
CA LYS A 105 4.62 8.24 -0.91
C LYS A 105 4.63 7.25 0.26
N TYR A 106 5.10 7.70 1.42
CA TYR A 106 4.87 6.96 2.65
C TYR A 106 3.41 7.12 3.08
N ILE A 107 2.71 6.00 3.26
CA ILE A 107 1.37 5.97 3.85
C ILE A 107 1.47 5.26 5.21
N SER A 108 1.10 5.96 6.28
CA SER A 108 1.07 5.33 7.60
C SER A 108 -0.12 4.38 7.71
N LYS A 109 0.08 3.26 8.39
CA LYS A 109 -0.99 2.27 8.64
C LYS A 109 -2.19 2.92 9.34
N THR A 110 -1.92 3.77 10.32
CA THR A 110 -2.96 4.49 11.07
C THR A 110 -3.80 5.40 10.17
N MET A 111 -3.18 6.14 9.25
CA MET A 111 -3.91 6.99 8.29
C MET A 111 -4.79 6.16 7.36
N LEU A 112 -4.27 5.04 6.85
CA LEU A 112 -5.02 4.16 5.99
C LEU A 112 -6.21 3.54 6.72
N MET A 113 -6.01 3.02 7.94
CA MET A 113 -7.11 2.45 8.73
C MET A 113 -8.18 3.48 9.09
N ALA A 114 -7.78 4.69 9.48
CA ALA A 114 -8.74 5.78 9.72
C ALA A 114 -9.56 6.11 8.46
N THR A 115 -8.93 6.04 7.28
CA THR A 115 -9.61 6.29 6.00
C THR A 115 -10.56 5.15 5.64
N VAL A 116 -10.17 3.89 5.87
CA VAL A 116 -11.06 2.73 5.73
C VAL A 116 -12.31 2.92 6.58
N THR A 117 -12.16 3.20 7.87
CA THR A 117 -13.30 3.42 8.78
C THR A 117 -14.18 4.59 8.35
N THR A 118 -13.60 5.65 7.79
CA THR A 118 -14.35 6.85 7.36
C THR A 118 -15.15 6.60 6.08
N LEU A 119 -14.62 5.80 5.15
CA LEU A 119 -15.20 5.60 3.83
C LEU A 119 -16.06 4.33 3.73
N THR A 120 -15.91 3.40 4.67
CA THR A 120 -16.59 2.11 4.59
C THR A 120 -18.06 2.22 4.95
N GLU A 121 -18.90 1.62 4.11
CA GLU A 121 -20.31 1.38 4.39
C GLU A 121 -20.51 0.01 5.09
N ASN A 122 -19.43 -0.74 5.31
CA ASN A 122 -19.48 -2.05 5.94
C ASN A 122 -19.78 -1.91 7.45
N GLU A 123 -20.97 -2.36 7.85
CA GLU A 123 -21.45 -2.25 9.23
C GLU A 123 -20.54 -2.97 10.23
N LEU A 124 -19.96 -4.11 9.85
CA LEU A 124 -19.04 -4.86 10.72
C LEU A 124 -17.77 -4.06 10.99
N VAL A 125 -17.15 -3.48 9.97
CA VAL A 125 -15.94 -2.65 10.13
C VAL A 125 -16.24 -1.44 11.03
N ASN A 126 -17.39 -0.80 10.81
CA ASN A 126 -17.85 0.31 11.66
C ASN A 126 -18.11 -0.12 13.10
N ALA A 127 -18.69 -1.29 13.32
CA ALA A 127 -18.93 -1.86 14.65
C ALA A 127 -17.61 -2.20 15.36
N MET A 128 -16.67 -2.85 14.68
CA MET A 128 -15.34 -3.16 15.21
C MET A 128 -14.56 -1.90 15.59
N ALA A 129 -14.61 -0.85 14.76
CA ALA A 129 -13.93 0.41 15.06
C ALA A 129 -14.49 1.14 16.30
N ARG A 130 -15.75 0.87 16.66
CA ARG A 130 -16.43 1.44 17.84
C ARG A 130 -16.50 0.46 19.01
N PHE A 131 -15.95 -0.75 18.85
CA PHE A 131 -15.96 -1.75 19.90
C PHE A 131 -15.11 -1.28 21.07
N VAL A 132 -15.74 -1.17 22.23
CA VAL A 132 -15.08 -0.92 23.50
C VAL A 132 -15.22 -2.19 24.31
N GLU A 133 -14.11 -2.88 24.56
CA GLU A 133 -14.08 -4.02 25.46
C GLU A 133 -14.30 -3.50 26.88
N THR A 134 -15.48 -3.79 27.44
CA THR A 134 -15.76 -3.50 28.85
C THR A 134 -15.59 -4.80 29.65
N ASP A 135 -14.37 -5.07 30.10
CA ASP A 135 -14.13 -6.06 31.14
C ASP A 135 -14.57 -5.45 32.49
N ASN A 136 -15.87 -5.45 32.74
CA ASN A 136 -16.44 -5.17 34.05
C ASN A 136 -17.36 -6.32 34.46
N ILE A 137 -16.75 -7.39 34.97
CA ILE A 137 -17.29 -8.25 36.04
C ILE A 137 -16.19 -8.40 37.08
#